data_AF-A0A3A9F929-F1
#
_entry.id   AF-A0A3A9F929-F1
#
_cell.length_a   1.000
_cell.length_b   1.000
_cell.length_c   1.000
_cell.angle_alpha   90.00
_cell.angle_beta   90.00
_cell.angle_gamma   90.00
#
_symmetry.space_group_name_H-M   'P 1'
#
loop_
_entity.id
_entity.type
_entity.pdbx_description
1 polymer ?
#
loop_
_entity_poly.entity_id
_entity_poly.type
_entity_poly.pdbx_seq_one_letter_code
_entity_poly.pdbx_strand_id
1 'polypeptide(L)' 'MCKAFEDMKEEGKIEGRTEEREKGIQSLLRTVKELSGSREQGINALIKEYKLSKECAAEKAALYWQV' A
#
# COMPACT_ATOMS: atom_id res chain seq x y z
N MET A 1 14.37 -23.07 21.23
CA MET A 1 13.66 -21.78 21.40
C MET A 1 12.19 -22.09 21.65
N CYS A 2 11.51 -21.33 22.52
CA CYS A 2 10.07 -21.50 22.75
C CYS A 2 9.28 -20.99 21.55
N LYS A 3 8.37 -21.79 21.00
CA LYS A 3 7.51 -21.45 19.86
C LYS A 3 6.84 -20.08 19.98
N ALA A 4 6.38 -19.73 21.18
CA ALA A 4 5.73 -18.43 21.45
C ALA A 4 6.60 -17.20 21.10
N PHE A 5 7.93 -17.28 21.24
CA PHE A 5 8.82 -16.17 20.86
C PHE A 5 9.08 -16.12 19.35
N GLU A 6 9.00 -17.25 18.66
CA GLU A 6 9.14 -17.31 17.20
C GLU A 6 7.86 -16.77 16.53
N ASP A 7 6.69 -17.14 17.06
CA ASP A 7 5.38 -16.66 16.59
C ASP A 7 5.25 -15.14 16.74
N MET A 8 5.56 -14.58 17.92
CA MET A 8 5.55 -13.13 18.15
C MET A 8 6.50 -12.36 17.22
N LYS A 9 7.67 -12.95 16.92
CA LYS A 9 8.65 -12.35 16.02
C LYS A 9 8.19 -12.38 14.57
N GLU A 10 7.42 -13.39 14.18
CA GLU A 10 6.87 -13.53 12.84
C GLU A 10 5.69 -12.58 12.62
N GLU A 11 4.79 -12.47 13.60
CA GLU A 11 3.70 -11.50 13.63
C GLU A 11 4.20 -10.07 13.46
N GLY A 12 5.17 -9.63 14.29
CA GLY A 12 5.72 -8.28 14.18
C GLY A 12 6.40 -7.99 12.84
N LYS A 13 6.97 -9.00 12.17
CA LYS A 13 7.50 -8.84 10.80
C LYS A 13 6.39 -8.70 9.76
N ILE A 14 5.28 -9.40 9.93
CA ILE A 14 4.13 -9.33 9.02
C ILE A 14 3.47 -7.95 9.14
N GLU A 15 3.27 -7.46 10.36
CA GLU A 15 2.73 -6.13 10.65
C GLU A 15 3.61 -5.04 10.05
N GLY A 16 4.92 -5.07 10.30
CA GLY A 16 5.85 -4.09 9.75
C GLY A 16 5.81 -4.03 8.22
N ARG A 17 5.80 -5.19 7.54
CA ARG A 17 5.69 -5.24 6.08
C ARG A 17 4.36 -4.68 5.57
N THR A 18 3.28 -4.91 6.30
CA THR A 18 1.95 -4.41 5.94
C THR A 18 1.88 -2.89 6.07
N GLU A 19 2.40 -2.34 7.17
CA GLU A 19 2.48 -0.90 7.38
C GLU A 19 3.36 -0.20 6.33
N GLU A 20 4.54 -0.74 6.04
CA GLU A 20 5.45 -0.16 5.03
C GLU A 20 4.82 -0.18 3.64
N ARG A 21 4.15 -1.29 3.30
CA ARG A 21 3.41 -1.39 2.04
C ARG A 21 2.31 -0.33 1.96
N GLU A 22 1.58 -0.10 3.04
CA GLU A 22 0.50 0.87 3.07
C GLU A 22 1.02 2.32 2.96
N LYS A 23 2.11 2.65 3.68
CA LYS A 23 2.80 3.94 3.55
C LYS A 23 3.30 4.16 2.12
N GLY A 24 3.81 3.11 1.48
CA GLY A 24 4.25 3.16 0.10
C GLY A 24 3.12 3.44 -0.89
N ILE A 25 1.96 2.81 -0.71
CA ILE A 25 0.74 3.06 -1.50
C ILE A 25 0.30 4.53 -1.37
N GLN A 26 0.23 5.05 -0.14
CA GLN A 26 -0.13 6.45 0.11
C GLN A 26 0.87 7.41 -0.54
N SER A 27 2.17 7.17 -0.37
CA SER A 27 3.20 8.02 -0.94
C SER A 27 3.15 8.04 -2.47
N LEU A 28 2.93 6.89 -3.10
CA LEU A 28 2.82 6.80 -4.56
C LEU A 28 1.63 7.63 -5.06
N LEU A 29 0.45 7.50 -4.44
CA LEU A 29 -0.72 8.26 -4.84
C LEU A 29 -0.52 9.77 -4.64
N ARG A 30 0.12 10.17 -3.54
CA ARG A 30 0.48 11.57 -3.28
C ARG A 30 1.43 12.11 -4.36
N THR A 31 2.48 11.37 -4.72
CA THR A 31 3.41 11.77 -5.79
C THR A 31 2.70 11.91 -7.13
N VAL A 32 1.80 10.98 -7.48
CA VAL A 32 1.02 11.11 -8.73
C VAL A 32 0.17 12.39 -8.72
N LYS A 33 -0.50 12.69 -7.60
CA LYS A 33 -1.30 13.92 -7.44
C LYS A 33 -0.44 15.19 -7.51
N GLU A 34 0.70 15.22 -6.84
CA GLU A 34 1.66 16.34 -6.85
C GLU A 34 2.21 16.61 -8.25
N LEU A 35 2.41 15.57 -9.06
CA LEU A 35 2.82 15.66 -10.46
C LEU A 35 1.66 15.95 -11.43
N SER A 36 0.53 16.45 -10.93
CA SER A 36 -0.69 16.74 -11.70
C SER A 36 -1.29 15.53 -12.43
N GLY A 37 -0.99 14.33 -11.93
CA GLY A 37 -1.55 13.08 -12.43
C GLY A 37 -3.00 12.88 -11.99
N SER A 38 -3.75 12.11 -12.77
CA SER A 38 -5.12 11.75 -12.48
C SER A 38 -5.23 10.60 -11.48
N ARG A 39 -6.40 10.47 -10.86
CA ARG A 39 -6.72 9.33 -9.99
C ARG A 39 -6.57 8.00 -10.73
N GLU A 40 -6.91 7.97 -12.02
CA GLU A 40 -6.76 6.79 -12.86
C GLU A 40 -5.29 6.42 -13.10
N GLN A 41 -4.41 7.41 -13.29
CA GLN A 41 -2.96 7.16 -13.32
C GLN A 41 -2.45 6.61 -11.99
N GLY A 42 -2.99 7.08 -10.86
CA GLY A 42 -2.72 6.52 -9.53
C GLY A 42 -3.12 5.05 -9.41
N ILE A 43 -4.34 4.69 -9.85
CA ILE A 43 -4.83 3.31 -9.87
C ILE A 43 -3.93 2.42 -10.73
N ASN A 44 -3.58 2.86 -11.94
CA ASN A 44 -2.71 2.12 -12.85
C ASN A 44 -1.30 1.91 -12.26
N ALA A 45 -0.76 2.93 -11.57
CA ALA A 45 0.51 2.83 -10.89
C ALA A 45 0.46 1.82 -9.71
N LEU A 46 -0.62 1.79 -8.94
CA LEU A 46 -0.82 0.80 -7.88
C LEU A 46 -0.90 -0.64 -8.42
N ILE A 47 -1.61 -0.86 -9.53
CA ILE A 47 -1.67 -2.17 -10.20
C ILE A 47 -0.27 -2.58 -10.66
N LYS A 48 0.51 -1.66 -11.25
CA LYS A 48 1.83 -1.95 -11.78
C LYS A 48 2.88 -2.24 -10.69
N GLU A 49 2.99 -1.35 -9.71
CA GLU A 49 4.06 -1.36 -8.70
C GLU A 49 3.76 -2.31 -7.55
N TYR A 50 2.50 -2.37 -7.09
CA TYR A 50 2.08 -3.19 -5.96
C TYR A 50 1.36 -4.48 -6.36
N LYS A 51 1.22 -4.75 -7.67
CA LYS A 51 0.53 -5.93 -8.21
C LYS A 51 -0.89 -6.10 -7.64
N LEU A 52 -1.56 -4.98 -7.34
CA LEU A 52 -2.92 -5.00 -6.83
C LEU A 52 -3.90 -5.38 -7.94
N SER A 53 -5.01 -6.01 -7.57
CA SER A 53 -6.17 -6.09 -8.46
C SER A 53 -6.70 -4.68 -8.75
N LYS A 54 -7.41 -4.52 -9.86
CA LYS A 54 -8.03 -3.24 -10.22
C LYS A 54 -8.99 -2.74 -9.13
N GLU A 55 -9.76 -3.64 -8.55
CA GLU A 55 -10.69 -3.36 -7.44
C GLU A 55 -9.94 -2.84 -6.22
N CYS A 56 -8.93 -3.58 -5.74
CA CYS A 56 -8.15 -3.17 -4.58
C CYS A 56 -7.40 -1.85 -4.82
N ALA A 57 -6.83 -1.66 -6.02
CA ALA A 57 -6.21 -0.39 -6.39
C ALA A 57 -7.21 0.78 -6.39
N ALA A 58 -8.44 0.56 -6.88
CA ALA A 58 -9.50 1.56 -6.88
C ALA A 58 -9.99 1.92 -5.46
N GLU A 59 -10.09 0.93 -4.57
CA GLU A 59 -10.40 1.13 -3.15
C GLU A 59 -9.31 1.95 -2.46
N LYS A 60 -8.04 1.55 -2.61
CA LYS A 60 -6.90 2.30 -2.03
C LYS A 60 -6.83 3.72 -2.58
N ALA A 61 -7.06 3.90 -3.89
CA ALA A 61 -7.18 5.22 -4.49
C ALA A 61 -8.44 5.98 -4.04
N ALA A 62 -9.54 5.33 -3.63
CA ALA A 62 -10.68 6.02 -3.04
C ALA A 62 -10.35 6.55 -1.64
N LEU A 63 -9.67 5.73 -0.84
CA LEU A 63 -9.32 6.03 0.54
C LEU A 63 -8.28 7.16 0.65
N TYR A 64 -7.24 7.14 -0.19
CA TYR A 64 -6.09 8.04 0.00
C TYR A 64 -6.02 9.23 -0.94
N TRP A 65 -6.83 9.28 -2.00
CA TRP A 65 -6.80 10.39 -2.96
C TRP A 65 -7.47 11.67 -2.43
N GLN A 66 -8.32 11.54 -1.42
CA GLN A 66 -9.02 12.66 -0.78
C GLN A 66 -8.12 13.53 0.12
N VAL A 67 -6.93 13.02 0.48
CA VAL A 67 -5.95 13.75 1.32
C VAL A 67 -5.05 14.62 0.45
#